data_AF-A0A8T0RZF8-F1
#
_entry.id   AF-A0A8T0RZF8-F1
#
_cell.length_a   1.000
_cell.length_b   1.000
_cell.length_c   1.000
_cell.angle_alpha   90.00
_cell.angle_beta   90.00
_cell.angle_gamma   90.00
#
_symmetry.space_group_name_H-M   'P 1'
#
loop_
_entity.id
_entity.type
_entity.pdbx_description
1 polymer ?
#
loop_
_entity_poly.entity_id
_entity_poly.type
_entity_poly.pdbx_seq_one_letter_code
_entity_poly.pdbx_strand_id
1 'polypeptide(L)'
;MSNQRCGSPFTTEQVWEIRGADLTLSPVHHAAIGLVHPSRGISVRMPRYIRSVPDRSPEDCSTATDIATVFKAQTRKMDVTREGPE
;
A
#
# COMPACT_ATOMS: atom_id res chain seq x y z
N MET A 1 -4.33 -20.18 1.15
CA MET A 1 -3.82 -18.79 1.20
C MET A 1 -2.43 -18.75 0.56
N SER A 2 -2.35 -18.41 -0.74
CA SER A 2 -1.05 -18.32 -1.42
C SER A 2 -0.45 -16.96 -1.09
N ASN A 3 0.41 -16.92 -0.06
CA ASN A 3 1.25 -15.77 0.23
C ASN A 3 2.08 -15.52 -1.04
N GLN A 4 1.94 -14.35 -1.67
CA GLN A 4 2.61 -14.05 -2.93
C GLN A 4 4.11 -13.86 -2.66
N ARG A 5 4.80 -14.98 -2.45
CA ARG A 5 6.25 -15.04 -2.33
C ARG A 5 6.79 -14.79 -3.73
N CYS A 6 7.44 -13.65 -3.91
CA CYS A 6 8.25 -13.40 -5.08
C CYS A 6 9.37 -14.46 -5.08
N GLY A 7 9.35 -15.39 -6.05
CA GLY A 7 10.22 -16.58 -6.07
C GLY A 7 11.70 -16.30 -6.35
N SER A 8 12.06 -15.03 -6.54
CA SER A 8 13.42 -14.56 -6.70
C SER A 8 13.66 -13.43 -5.69
N PRO A 9 14.80 -13.43 -4.95
CA PRO A 9 15.19 -12.30 -4.14
C PRO A 9 15.57 -11.15 -5.09
N PHE A 10 14.58 -10.37 -5.51
CA PHE A 10 14.86 -9.08 -6.12
C PHE A 10 15.34 -8.14 -5.03
N THR A 11 16.50 -7.52 -5.25
CA THR A 11 16.96 -6.39 -4.44
C THR A 11 16.05 -5.19 -4.73
N THR A 12 15.61 -4.51 -3.67
CA THR A 12 14.83 -3.28 -3.81
C THR A 12 15.74 -2.19 -4.34
N GLU A 13 15.70 -1.94 -5.65
CA GLU A 13 16.62 -0.99 -6.29
C GLU A 13 15.91 0.09 -7.10
N GLN A 14 14.60 -0.07 -7.38
CA GLN A 14 13.89 0.83 -8.26
C GLN A 14 12.68 1.48 -7.59
N VAL A 15 12.61 2.80 -7.70
CA VAL A 15 11.52 3.62 -7.19
C VAL A 15 10.66 4.13 -8.34
N TRP A 16 9.34 3.96 -8.20
CA TRP A 16 8.37 4.41 -9.20
C TRP A 16 7.36 5.38 -8.60
N GLU A 17 6.95 6.34 -9.41
CA GLU A 17 5.77 7.15 -9.15
C GLU A 17 4.53 6.40 -9.64
N ILE A 18 3.62 6.11 -8.70
CA ILE A 18 2.35 5.44 -8.97
C ILE A 18 1.20 6.38 -8.62
N ARG A 19 0.17 6.42 -9.46
CA ARG A 19 -1.08 7.14 -9.19
C ARG A 19 -2.25 6.15 -9.09
N GLY A 20 -3.19 6.40 -8.18
CA GLY A 20 -4.42 5.62 -8.07
C GLY A 20 -5.64 6.52 -7.94
N ALA A 21 -6.82 5.89 -7.89
CA ALA A 21 -8.09 6.59 -7.67
C ALA A 21 -8.35 6.86 -6.18
N ASP A 22 -8.19 5.84 -5.34
CA ASP A 22 -8.39 5.90 -3.89
C ASP A 22 -7.61 4.79 -3.17
N LEU A 23 -7.47 4.90 -1.86
CA LEU A 23 -6.87 3.86 -1.01
C LEU A 23 -7.96 3.01 -0.35
N THR A 24 -7.72 1.71 -0.26
CA THR A 24 -8.68 0.73 0.26
C THR A 24 -8.04 -0.24 1.25
N LEU A 25 -8.83 -0.78 2.19
CA LEU A 25 -8.38 -1.89 3.02
C LEU A 25 -8.28 -3.17 2.21
N SER A 26 -7.17 -3.89 2.38
CA SER A 26 -6.89 -5.13 1.68
C SER A 26 -6.43 -6.24 2.64
N PRO A 27 -6.94 -7.47 2.49
CA PRO A 27 -6.52 -8.61 3.31
C PRO A 27 -5.15 -9.18 2.89
N VAL A 28 -4.61 -8.81 1.72
CA VAL A 28 -3.38 -9.39 1.16
C VAL A 28 -2.23 -8.39 1.00
N HIS A 29 -2.47 -7.11 1.27
CA HIS A 29 -1.42 -6.09 1.27
C HIS A 29 -0.97 -5.82 2.70
N HIS A 30 0.31 -5.50 2.87
CA HIS A 30 0.91 -5.32 4.20
C HIS A 30 1.22 -3.86 4.55
N ALA A 31 1.06 -2.92 3.60
CA ALA A 31 1.31 -1.51 3.87
C ALA A 31 0.39 -0.99 4.99
N ALA A 32 0.97 -0.33 5.99
CA ALA A 32 0.26 0.31 7.10
C ALA A 32 -0.66 -0.61 7.94
N ILE A 33 -0.41 -1.93 7.96
CA ILE A 33 -1.04 -2.82 8.96
C ILE A 33 -0.77 -2.27 10.38
N GLY A 34 -1.80 -2.28 11.23
CA GLY A 34 -1.74 -1.78 12.60
C GLY A 34 -1.88 -0.26 12.74
N LEU A 35 -1.70 0.52 11.66
CA LEU A 35 -1.85 1.99 11.69
C LEU A 35 -3.28 2.46 11.41
N VAL A 36 -4.04 1.64 10.68
CA VAL A 36 -5.44 1.90 10.29
C VAL A 36 -6.36 0.73 10.65
N HIS A 37 -5.92 -0.51 10.45
CA HIS A 37 -6.66 -1.72 10.78
C HIS A 37 -5.72 -2.76 11.41
N PRO A 38 -6.13 -3.53 12.43
CA PRO A 38 -5.25 -4.46 13.14
C PRO A 38 -4.66 -5.56 12.25
N SER A 39 -5.45 -6.10 11.31
CA SER A 39 -5.06 -7.26 10.48
C SER A 39 -5.07 -7.03 8.95
N ARG A 40 -5.38 -5.82 8.47
CA ARG A 40 -5.50 -5.53 7.03
C ARG A 40 -4.59 -4.37 6.68
N GLY A 41 -3.88 -4.48 5.56
CA GLY A 41 -3.09 -3.38 5.04
C GLY A 41 -3.89 -2.53 4.07
N ILE A 42 -3.19 -1.58 3.46
CA ILE A 42 -3.74 -0.62 2.51
C ILE A 42 -3.27 -0.97 1.11
N SER A 43 -4.20 -0.92 0.16
CA SER A 43 -3.94 -1.07 -1.27
C SER A 43 -4.38 0.18 -2.02
N VAL A 44 -3.78 0.40 -3.20
CA VAL A 44 -4.14 1.47 -4.12
C VAL A 44 -5.15 0.90 -5.11
N ARG A 45 -6.33 1.52 -5.23
CA ARG A 45 -7.32 1.14 -6.24
C ARG A 45 -6.97 1.77 -7.59
N MET A 46 -7.01 0.94 -8.63
CA MET A 46 -6.67 1.31 -10.02
C MET A 46 -5.26 1.94 -10.12
N PRO A 47 -4.21 1.26 -9.65
CA PRO A 47 -2.86 1.80 -9.70
C PRO A 47 -2.40 1.93 -11.16
N ARG A 48 -1.81 3.08 -11.50
CA ARG A 48 -1.21 3.38 -12.79
C ARG A 48 0.22 3.81 -12.57
N TYR A 49 1.14 3.15 -13.28
CA TYR A 49 2.51 3.61 -13.38
C TYR A 49 2.55 4.97 -14.09
N ILE A 50 3.30 5.90 -13.51
CA ILE A 50 3.54 7.21 -14.11
C ILE A 50 4.93 7.24 -14.72
N ARG A 51 5.96 7.01 -13.90
CA ARG A 51 7.37 7.04 -14.32
C ARG A 51 8.28 6.39 -13.26
N SER A 52 9.48 6.02 -13.68
CA SER A 52 10.59 5.73 -12.77
C SER A 52 11.18 7.02 -12.20
N VAL A 53 11.68 6.93 -10.97
CA VAL A 53 12.37 8.03 -10.28
C VAL A 53 13.79 7.57 -9.95
N PRO A 54 14.75 7.75 -10.87
CA PRO A 54 16.11 7.18 -10.73
C PRO A 54 16.91 7.81 -9.59
N ASP A 55 16.56 9.05 -9.21
CA ASP A 55 17.27 9.81 -8.16
C ASP A 55 16.79 9.47 -6.74
N ARG A 56 15.92 8.47 -6.58
CA ARG A 56 15.39 8.07 -5.25
C ARG A 56 15.80 6.65 -4.90
N SER A 57 16.20 6.49 -3.65
CA SER A 57 16.44 5.19 -3.01
C SER A 57 15.13 4.59 -2.46
N PRO A 58 15.06 3.27 -2.24
CA PRO A 58 13.91 2.64 -1.59
C PRO A 58 13.51 3.29 -0.26
N GLU A 59 14.48 3.82 0.47
CA GLU A 59 14.29 4.53 1.74
C GLU A 59 13.55 5.87 1.57
N ASP A 60 13.61 6.47 0.38
CA ASP A 60 12.90 7.71 0.01
C ASP A 60 11.46 7.47 -0.49
N CYS A 61 11.01 6.21 -0.49
CA CYS A 61 9.65 5.87 -0.89
C CYS A 61 8.63 6.30 0.19
N SER A 62 7.37 6.43 -0.22
CA SER A 62 6.27 6.69 0.70
C SER A 62 6.24 5.65 1.81
N THR A 63 6.26 6.12 3.06
CA THR A 63 6.30 5.27 4.24
C THR A 63 4.92 4.74 4.58
N ALA A 64 4.86 3.74 5.48
CA ALA A 64 3.59 3.26 6.02
C ALA A 64 2.77 4.38 6.68
N THR A 65 3.44 5.32 7.35
CA THR A 65 2.81 6.48 7.99
C THR A 65 2.22 7.44 6.96
N ASP A 66 2.92 7.69 5.84
CA ASP A 66 2.42 8.54 4.75
C ASP A 66 1.15 7.93 4.15
N ILE A 67 1.17 6.63 3.88
CA ILE A 67 0.02 5.90 3.33
C ILE A 67 -1.17 5.97 4.30
N ALA A 68 -0.95 5.75 5.60
CA ALA A 68 -1.99 5.85 6.61
C ALA A 68 -2.57 7.27 6.72
N THR A 69 -1.72 8.29 6.57
CA THR A 69 -2.12 9.70 6.61
C THR A 69 -3.01 10.04 5.42
N VAL A 70 -2.60 9.68 4.21
CA VAL A 70 -3.40 9.89 2.99
C VAL A 70 -4.72 9.12 3.04
N PHE A 71 -4.71 7.88 3.54
CA PHE A 71 -5.93 7.09 3.71
C PHE A 71 -6.94 7.77 4.64
N LYS A 72 -6.50 8.30 5.78
CA LYS A 72 -7.38 9.01 6.74
C LYS A 72 -7.90 10.33 6.17
N ALA A 73 -7.12 10.99 5.33
CA ALA A 73 -7.46 12.27 4.71
C ALA A 73 -8.43 12.15 3.52
N GLN A 74 -8.63 10.96 2.94
CA GLN A 74 -9.50 10.81 1.78
C GLN A 74 -10.97 11.13 2.12
N THR A 75 -11.68 11.81 1.22
CA THR A 75 -13.07 12.23 1.43
C THR A 75 -14.01 11.03 1.59
N ARG A 76 -13.75 9.95 0.85
CA ARG A 76 -14.53 8.72 0.90
C ARG A 76 -14.23 7.94 2.19
N LYS A 77 -15.19 7.91 3.12
CA LYS A 77 -15.08 7.12 4.34
C LYS A 77 -15.08 5.62 4.00
N MET A 78 -14.08 4.92 4.52
CA MET A 78 -13.97 3.46 4.45
C MET A 78 -14.43 2.88 5.78
N ASP A 79 -15.15 1.77 5.73
CA ASP A 79 -15.47 1.01 6.94
C ASP A 79 -14.23 0.24 7.39
N VAL A 80 -13.63 0.70 8.50
CA VAL A 80 -12.44 0.11 9.12
C VAL A 80 -12.78 -0.93 10.18
N THR A 81 -14.06 -1.19 10.41
CA THR A 81 -14.57 -2.10 11.45
C THR A 81 -14.90 -3.49 10.90
N ARG A 82 -14.98 -3.63 9.57
CA ARG A 82 -15.28 -4.91 8.93
C ARG A 82 -14.15 -5.91 9.14
N GLU A 83 -14.32 -6.85 10.05
CA GLU A 83 -13.56 -8.10 10.05
C GLU A 83 -13.91 -8.91 8.79
N GLY A 84 -12.90 -9.52 8.17
CA GLY A 84 -13.13 -10.33 6.96
C GLY A 84 -13.46 -11.76 7.39
N PRO A 85 -14.21 -12.54 6.60
CA PRO A 85 -14.20 -13.98 6.83
C PRO A 85 -12.76 -14.49 6.63
N GLU A 86 -12.29 -15.35 7.54
CA GLU A 86 -11.01 -16.08 7.42
C GLU A 86 -10.91 -16.85 6.08
#